data_AF-A0A1I4NXU1-F1
#
_entry.id   AF-A0A1I4NXU1-F1
#
_cell.length_a   1.000
_cell.length_b   1.000
_cell.length_c   1.000
_cell.angle_alpha   90.00
_cell.angle_beta   90.00
_cell.angle_gamma   90.00
#
_symmetry.space_group_name_H-M   'P 1'
#
loop_
_entity.id
_entity.type
_entity.pdbx_description
1 polymer ?
#
loop_
_entity_poly.entity_id
_entity_poly.type
_entity_poly.pdbx_seq_one_letter_code
_entity_poly.pdbx_strand_id
1 'polypeptide(L)'
;MQCGMNLLYDLRDWFYECDRLLFLAEVHYHRENVLPSGHKFSHELTSSCLERMFKDIKKMANESNCCVNFDTCACHDEVSFLKEVLDNISTGEWGNMDVQSILKAQSIVQELANAVNADILENSELRGYPRIYNACRIR
;
A
#
# COMPACT_ATOMS: atom_id res chain seq x y z
N MET A 1 9.64 -8.82 -22.35
CA MET A 1 9.15 -7.62 -21.63
C MET A 1 8.37 -8.10 -20.42
N GLN A 2 8.95 -8.00 -19.23
CA GLN A 2 8.44 -8.62 -18.00
C GLN A 2 8.56 -7.62 -16.82
N CYS A 3 8.37 -6.32 -17.10
CA CYS A 3 8.62 -5.23 -16.16
C CYS A 3 7.37 -4.81 -15.36
N GLY A 4 6.16 -5.14 -15.83
CA GLY A 4 4.94 -4.57 -15.26
C GLY A 4 4.30 -5.32 -14.10
N MET A 5 4.50 -6.63 -13.98
CA MET A 5 3.90 -7.40 -12.89
C MET A 5 4.58 -7.12 -11.55
N ASN A 6 5.89 -6.89 -11.53
CA ASN A 6 6.64 -6.70 -10.28
C ASN A 6 6.14 -5.49 -9.49
N LEU A 7 5.81 -4.37 -10.14
CA LEU A 7 5.43 -3.14 -9.43
C LEU A 7 4.08 -3.20 -8.71
N LEU A 8 3.09 -3.93 -9.23
CA LEU A 8 1.81 -4.15 -8.52
C LEU A 8 2.00 -5.09 -7.32
N TYR A 9 2.85 -6.11 -7.45
CA TYR A 9 3.20 -6.96 -6.33
C TYR A 9 4.01 -6.21 -5.27
N ASP A 10 4.96 -5.37 -5.69
CA ASP A 10 5.73 -4.49 -4.80
C ASP A 10 4.78 -3.54 -4.05
N LEU A 11 3.77 -2.97 -4.72
CA LEU A 11 2.77 -2.11 -4.08
C LEU A 11 1.85 -2.86 -3.13
N ARG A 12 1.43 -4.08 -3.48
CA ARG A 12 0.66 -4.94 -2.58
C ARG A 12 1.46 -5.27 -1.31
N ASP A 13 2.73 -5.65 -1.46
CA ASP A 13 3.61 -6.00 -0.35
C ASP A 13 3.90 -4.75 0.51
N TRP A 14 4.01 -3.58 -0.12
CA TRP A 14 4.09 -2.29 0.58
C TRP A 14 2.85 -2.00 1.42
N PHE A 15 1.64 -2.18 0.87
CA PHE A 15 0.40 -2.00 1.65
C PHE A 15 0.30 -2.96 2.83
N TYR A 16 0.76 -4.20 2.67
CA TYR A 16 0.82 -5.15 3.78
C TYR A 16 1.76 -4.67 4.91
N GLU A 17 2.89 -4.06 4.56
CA GLU A 17 3.79 -3.49 5.57
C GLU A 17 3.24 -2.21 6.20
N CYS A 18 2.50 -1.39 5.46
CA CYS A 18 1.76 -0.25 6.02
C CYS A 18 0.71 -0.68 7.03
N ASP A 19 -0.05 -1.74 6.76
CA ASP A 19 -1.03 -2.27 7.71
C ASP A 19 -0.35 -2.70 9.03
N ARG A 20 0.79 -3.39 8.94
CA ARG A 20 1.60 -3.75 10.12
C ARG A 20 2.12 -2.52 10.87
N LEU A 21 2.59 -1.49 10.17
CA LEU A 21 3.05 -0.25 10.79
C LEU A 21 1.92 0.46 11.54
N LEU A 22 0.76 0.59 10.89
CA LEU A 22 -0.43 1.23 11.47
C LEU A 22 -0.96 0.46 12.67
N PHE A 23 -0.96 -0.88 12.62
CA PHE A 23 -1.29 -1.71 13.79
C PHE A 23 -0.35 -1.44 14.97
N LEU A 24 0.96 -1.35 14.73
CA LEU A 24 1.93 -1.02 15.79
C LEU A 24 1.69 0.40 16.34
N ALA A 25 1.32 1.36 15.49
CA ALA A 25 0.97 2.72 15.90
C ALA A 25 -0.31 2.77 16.73
N GLU A 26 -1.34 2.00 16.38
CA GLU A 26 -2.54 1.83 17.21
C GLU A 26 -2.17 1.27 18.59
N VAL A 27 -1.33 0.23 18.64
CA VAL A 27 -0.85 -0.33 19.90
C VAL A 27 -0.05 0.69 20.71
N HIS A 28 0.75 1.56 20.07
CA HIS A 28 1.47 2.66 20.76
C HIS A 28 0.51 3.56 21.55
N TYR A 29 -0.63 3.96 20.96
CA TYR A 29 -1.64 4.78 21.66
C TYR A 29 -2.32 4.06 22.84
N HIS A 30 -2.35 2.74 22.83
CA HIS A 30 -2.87 1.95 23.96
C HIS A 30 -1.78 1.55 24.97
N ARG A 31 -0.52 1.49 24.53
CA ARG A 31 0.65 1.00 25.26
C ARG A 31 1.88 1.75 24.75
N GLU A 32 2.23 2.83 25.45
CA GLU A 32 3.31 3.77 25.09
C GLU A 32 4.71 3.13 24.96
N ASN A 33 4.87 1.87 25.37
CA ASN A 33 6.13 1.13 25.25
C ASN A 33 6.36 0.49 23.87
N VAL A 34 5.40 0.55 22.94
CA VAL A 34 5.59 0.11 21.56
C VAL A 34 6.08 1.27 20.71
N LEU A 35 7.18 1.10 19.99
CA LEU A 35 7.74 2.14 19.12
C LEU A 35 7.76 1.63 17.68
N PRO A 36 6.76 1.97 16.84
CA PRO A 36 6.65 1.48 15.47
C PRO A 36 7.90 1.75 14.61
N SER A 37 8.52 2.93 14.79
CA SER A 37 9.76 3.32 14.10
C SER A 37 10.99 2.45 14.45
N GLY A 38 10.93 1.70 15.54
CA GLY A 38 11.97 0.73 15.92
C GLY A 38 11.85 -0.62 15.21
N HIS A 39 10.75 -0.87 14.48
CA HIS A 39 10.54 -2.13 13.77
C HIS A 39 11.21 -2.10 12.38
N LYS A 40 11.73 -3.26 11.96
CA LYS A 40 12.29 -3.43 10.62
C LYS A 40 11.19 -3.81 9.64
N PHE A 41 11.08 -3.01 8.58
CA PHE A 41 10.22 -3.24 7.42
C PHE A 41 11.10 -3.50 6.19
N SER A 42 10.55 -4.22 5.22
CA SER A 42 11.21 -4.54 3.95
C SER A 42 11.17 -3.33 3.01
N HIS A 43 10.17 -2.48 3.17
CA HIS A 43 9.96 -1.24 2.45
C HIS A 43 10.14 -0.03 3.37
N GLU A 44 10.54 1.07 2.75
CA GLU A 44 10.42 2.39 3.37
C GLU A 44 8.95 2.82 3.35
N LEU A 45 8.38 3.13 4.52
CA LEU A 45 6.96 3.43 4.70
C LEU A 45 6.72 4.93 4.90
N THR A 46 7.24 5.73 3.96
CA THR A 46 7.14 7.20 3.97
C THR A 46 6.27 7.69 2.81
N SER A 47 5.78 8.93 2.90
CA SER A 47 5.03 9.60 1.82
C SER A 47 5.80 9.60 0.51
N SER A 48 7.10 9.87 0.56
CA SER A 48 7.98 9.92 -0.61
C SER A 48 8.07 8.57 -1.34
N CYS A 49 8.07 7.46 -0.58
CA CYS A 49 8.08 6.13 -1.15
C CYS A 49 6.75 5.83 -1.87
N LEU A 50 5.63 6.15 -1.23
CA LEU A 50 4.29 6.00 -1.81
C LEU A 50 4.12 6.82 -3.10
N GLU A 51 4.55 8.09 -3.10
CA GLU A 51 4.51 8.95 -4.29
C GLU A 51 5.28 8.36 -5.47
N ARG A 52 6.49 7.85 -5.20
CA ARG A 52 7.33 7.22 -6.20
C ARG A 52 6.62 6.00 -6.79
N MET A 53 6.06 5.12 -5.95
CA MET A 53 5.36 3.92 -6.41
C MET A 53 4.14 4.26 -7.29
N PHE A 54 3.34 5.26 -6.88
CA PHE A 54 2.22 5.73 -7.70
C PHE A 54 2.66 6.35 -9.03
N LYS A 55 3.74 7.12 -9.02
CA LYS A 55 4.30 7.70 -10.25
C LYS A 55 4.80 6.63 -11.22
N ASP A 56 5.47 5.60 -10.70
CA ASP A 56 5.99 4.50 -11.50
C ASP A 56 4.86 3.67 -12.14
N ILE A 57 3.77 3.43 -11.40
CA ILE A 57 2.58 2.76 -11.93
C ILE A 57 1.89 3.62 -12.99
N LYS A 58 1.72 4.93 -12.75
CA LYS A 58 1.11 5.85 -13.72
C LYS A 58 1.91 5.93 -15.02
N LYS A 59 3.24 5.92 -14.92
CA LYS A 59 4.12 5.86 -16.09
C LYS A 59 3.89 4.58 -16.90
N MET A 60 3.76 3.44 -16.25
CA MET A 60 3.45 2.19 -16.93
C MET A 60 2.06 2.16 -17.56
N ALA A 61 1.04 2.75 -16.93
CA ALA A 61 -0.30 2.84 -17.51
C ALA A 61 -0.34 3.67 -18.81
N ASN A 62 0.60 4.61 -18.96
CA ASN A 62 0.76 5.37 -20.20
C ASN A 62 1.56 4.61 -21.28
N GLU A 63 2.41 3.66 -20.87
CA GLU A 63 3.27 2.86 -21.77
C GLU A 63 2.66 1.49 -22.13
N SER A 64 1.65 1.04 -21.39
CA SER A 64 0.94 -0.24 -21.55
C SER A 64 -0.54 -0.05 -21.20
N ASN A 65 -1.47 -0.79 -21.83
CA ASN A 65 -2.91 -0.77 -21.50
C ASN A 65 -3.22 -1.34 -20.08
N CYS A 66 -2.36 -1.15 -19.08
CA CYS A 66 -2.64 -1.48 -17.68
C CYS A 66 -3.45 -0.34 -17.04
N CYS A 67 -4.71 -0.65 -16.68
CA CYS A 67 -5.72 0.30 -16.20
C CYS A 67 -5.70 0.56 -14.69
N VAL A 68 -4.54 0.78 -14.06
CA VAL A 68 -4.56 1.09 -12.62
C VAL A 68 -4.89 2.58 -12.44
N ASN A 69 -6.16 2.88 -12.16
CA ASN A 69 -6.63 4.24 -11.90
C ASN A 69 -6.90 4.44 -10.40
N PHE A 70 -5.89 4.89 -9.67
CA PHE A 70 -6.04 5.18 -8.23
C PHE A 70 -6.98 6.35 -7.94
N ASP A 71 -7.21 7.25 -8.90
CA ASP A 71 -8.10 8.41 -8.75
C ASP A 71 -9.57 7.99 -8.54
N THR A 72 -9.93 6.74 -8.84
CA THR A 72 -11.26 6.18 -8.57
C THR A 72 -11.38 5.44 -7.24
N CYS A 73 -10.27 5.13 -6.56
CA CYS A 73 -10.26 4.28 -5.36
C CYS A 73 -10.04 5.06 -4.07
N ALA A 74 -9.24 6.13 -4.12
CA ALA A 74 -9.08 7.07 -3.02
C ALA A 74 -8.99 8.48 -3.58
N CYS A 75 -9.69 9.43 -2.96
CA CYS A 75 -9.56 10.82 -3.37
C CYS A 75 -8.19 11.39 -2.96
N HIS A 76 -7.79 12.49 -3.60
CA HIS A 76 -6.51 13.14 -3.33
C HIS A 76 -6.32 13.48 -1.83
N ASP A 77 -7.39 13.85 -1.15
CA ASP A 77 -7.36 14.20 0.27
C ASP A 77 -7.12 12.98 1.17
N GLU A 78 -7.67 11.81 0.81
CA GLU A 78 -7.41 10.56 1.53
C GLU A 78 -5.97 10.10 1.36
N VAL A 79 -5.42 10.19 0.14
CA VAL A 79 -4.01 9.88 -0.12
C VAL A 79 -3.09 10.84 0.62
N SER A 80 -3.42 12.13 0.63
CA SER A 80 -2.65 13.15 1.36
C SER A 80 -2.67 12.90 2.87
N PHE A 81 -3.84 12.54 3.41
CA PHE A 81 -4.00 12.17 4.81
C PHE A 81 -3.18 10.94 5.18
N LEU A 82 -3.24 9.87 4.36
CA LEU A 82 -2.45 8.65 4.61
C LEU A 82 -0.95 8.95 4.65
N LYS A 83 -0.45 9.76 3.72
CA LYS A 83 0.95 10.19 3.67
C LYS A 83 1.38 10.90 4.95
N GLU A 84 0.57 11.86 5.42
CA GLU A 84 0.85 12.61 6.63
C GLU A 84 0.93 11.69 7.85
N VAL A 85 -0.02 10.76 7.99
CA VAL A 85 0.00 9.77 9.09
C VAL A 85 1.24 8.89 9.03
N LEU A 86 1.62 8.38 7.85
CA LEU A 86 2.81 7.54 7.70
C LEU A 86 4.10 8.29 8.02
N ASP A 87 4.21 9.54 7.61
CA ASP A 87 5.37 10.39 7.91
C ASP A 87 5.45 10.67 9.42
N ASN A 88 4.34 11.06 10.06
CA ASN A 88 4.29 11.29 11.50
C ASN A 88 4.67 10.04 12.31
N ILE A 89 4.21 8.85 11.90
CA ILE A 89 4.62 7.58 12.53
C ILE A 89 6.12 7.35 12.34
N SER A 90 6.64 7.56 11.13
CA SER A 90 8.03 7.30 10.78
C SER A 90 9.00 8.24 11.49
N THR A 91 8.62 9.51 11.69
CA THR A 91 9.40 10.52 12.42
C THR A 91 9.14 10.51 13.93
N GLY A 92 8.11 9.80 14.39
CA GLY A 92 7.73 9.73 15.80
C GLY A 92 7.02 11.00 16.31
N GLU A 93 6.37 11.76 15.41
CA GLU A 93 5.62 12.97 15.73
C GLU A 93 4.19 12.64 16.23
N TRP A 94 4.10 11.89 17.32
CA TRP A 94 2.83 11.44 17.91
C TRP A 94 1.88 12.56 18.36
N GLY A 95 2.40 13.76 18.58
CA GLY A 95 1.60 14.94 18.97
C GLY A 95 0.78 15.55 17.83
N ASN A 96 1.07 15.19 16.58
CA ASN A 96 0.39 15.70 15.39
C ASN A 96 -0.77 14.81 14.92
N MET A 97 -1.02 13.70 15.61
CA MET A 97 -2.05 12.74 15.24
C MET A 97 -2.62 12.04 16.49
N ASP A 98 -3.72 11.32 16.32
CA ASP A 98 -4.39 10.56 17.37
C ASP A 98 -4.77 9.15 16.89
N VAL A 99 -5.32 8.34 17.79
CA VAL A 99 -5.75 6.97 17.45
C VAL A 99 -6.80 6.96 16.33
N GLN A 100 -7.68 7.97 16.24
CA GLN A 100 -8.66 8.06 15.15
C GLN A 100 -7.98 8.28 13.79
N SER A 101 -6.87 9.01 13.79
CA SER A 101 -6.06 9.21 12.60
C SER A 101 -5.47 7.90 12.08
N ILE A 102 -5.01 7.03 12.99
CA ILE A 102 -4.52 5.68 12.67
C ILE A 102 -5.63 4.81 12.07
N LEU A 103 -6.80 4.75 12.72
CA LEU A 103 -7.94 3.96 12.25
C LEU A 103 -8.41 4.40 10.86
N LYS A 104 -8.43 5.71 10.61
CA LYS A 104 -8.75 6.25 9.28
C LYS A 104 -7.69 5.86 8.25
N ALA A 105 -6.41 5.95 8.59
CA ALA A 105 -5.32 5.54 7.69
C ALA A 105 -5.38 4.03 7.38
N GLN A 106 -5.73 3.17 8.36
CA GLN A 106 -5.96 1.74 8.12
C GLN A 106 -7.08 1.50 7.11
N SER A 107 -8.20 2.23 7.23
CA SER A 107 -9.31 2.15 6.25
C SER A 107 -8.84 2.48 4.83
N ILE A 108 -8.07 3.56 4.67
CA ILE A 108 -7.55 3.99 3.37
C ILE A 108 -6.57 2.96 2.80
N VAL A 109 -5.65 2.43 3.61
CA VAL A 109 -4.73 1.37 3.18
C VAL A 109 -5.50 0.12 2.73
N GLN A 110 -6.55 -0.26 3.45
CA GLN A 110 -7.37 -1.41 3.10
C GLN A 110 -8.09 -1.22 1.76
N GLU A 111 -8.64 -0.04 1.51
CA GLU A 111 -9.28 0.32 0.23
C GLU A 111 -8.29 0.26 -0.93
N LEU A 112 -7.10 0.85 -0.77
CA LEU A 112 -6.04 0.83 -1.77
C LEU A 112 -5.50 -0.59 -2.02
N ALA A 113 -5.32 -1.38 -0.97
CA ALA A 113 -4.89 -2.77 -1.08
C ALA A 113 -5.92 -3.63 -1.82
N ASN A 114 -7.21 -3.41 -1.56
CA ASN A 114 -8.29 -4.10 -2.26
C ASN A 114 -8.31 -3.74 -3.75
N ALA A 115 -8.12 -2.46 -4.09
CA ALA A 115 -8.02 -2.01 -5.47
C ALA A 115 -6.84 -2.67 -6.20
N VAL A 116 -5.65 -2.66 -5.61
CA VAL A 116 -4.46 -3.31 -6.20
C VAL A 116 -4.67 -4.82 -6.36
N ASN A 117 -5.29 -5.48 -5.38
CA ASN A 117 -5.59 -6.91 -5.49
C ASN A 117 -6.58 -7.21 -6.62
N ALA A 118 -7.62 -6.38 -6.79
CA ALA A 118 -8.57 -6.51 -7.89
C ALA A 118 -7.85 -6.36 -9.25
N ASP A 119 -6.98 -5.36 -9.39
CA ASP A 119 -6.20 -5.13 -10.62
C ASP A 119 -5.22 -6.26 -10.91
N ILE A 120 -4.58 -6.83 -9.88
CA ILE A 120 -3.71 -8.01 -10.04
C ILE A 120 -4.52 -9.19 -10.57
N LEU A 121 -5.70 -9.44 -10.01
CA LEU A 121 -6.59 -10.54 -10.42
C LEU A 121 -7.08 -10.34 -11.86
N GLU A 122 -7.58 -9.15 -12.22
CA GLU A 122 -8.05 -8.85 -13.58
C GLU A 122 -6.93 -8.99 -14.61
N ASN A 123 -5.73 -8.46 -14.32
CA ASN A 123 -4.57 -8.63 -15.20
C ASN A 123 -4.15 -10.10 -15.33
N SER A 124 -4.36 -10.92 -14.31
CA SER A 124 -4.06 -12.36 -14.34
C SER A 124 -5.05 -13.15 -15.20
N GLU A 125 -6.33 -12.77 -15.17
CA GLU A 125 -7.39 -13.37 -16.00
C GLU A 125 -7.20 -13.01 -17.48
N LEU A 126 -6.90 -11.74 -17.79
CA LEU A 126 -6.70 -11.26 -19.15
C LEU A 126 -5.42 -11.80 -19.82
N ARG A 127 -4.36 -12.07 -19.06
CA ARG A 127 -3.08 -12.58 -19.59
C ARG A 127 -2.95 -14.10 -19.55
N GLY A 128 -3.96 -14.79 -19.01
CA GLY A 128 -3.94 -16.22 -18.74
C GLY A 128 -3.14 -16.56 -17.48
N TYR A 129 -3.64 -17.53 -16.72
CA TYR A 129 -3.09 -17.92 -15.42
C TYR A 129 -1.56 -18.12 -15.43
N PRO A 130 -0.82 -17.52 -14.48
CA PRO A 130 0.58 -17.84 -14.26
C PRO A 130 0.76 -19.36 -14.09
N ARG A 131 1.84 -19.93 -14.65
CA ARG A 131 2.14 -21.38 -14.60
C ARG A 131 2.07 -21.98 -13.20
N ILE A 132 2.23 -21.19 -12.14
CA ILE A 132 2.14 -21.65 -10.74
C ILE A 132 0.72 -22.10 -10.36
N TYR A 133 -0.34 -21.49 -10.91
CA TYR A 133 -1.72 -21.92 -10.68
C TYR A 133 -2.00 -23.25 -11.39
N ASN A 134 -1.41 -23.47 -12.57
CA ASN A 134 -1.41 -24.78 -13.24
C ASN A 134 -0.59 -25.84 -12.49
N ALA A 135 0.48 -25.45 -11.79
CA ALA A 135 1.27 -26.34 -10.94
C ALA A 135 0.53 -26.73 -9.65
N CYS A 136 -0.25 -25.82 -9.07
CA CYS A 136 -0.97 -26.03 -7.81
C CYS A 136 -2.39 -26.62 -7.97
N ARG A 137 -2.91 -26.77 -9.20
CA ARG A 137 -4.25 -27.33 -9.48
C ARG A 137 -5.39 -26.70 -8.65
N ILE A 138 -5.26 -25.42 -8.31
CA ILE A 138 -6.36 -24.69 -7.67
C ILE A 138 -7.30 -24.27 -8.80
N ARG A 139 -8.46 -24.92 -8.85
CA ARG A 139 -9.58 -24.59 -9.75
C ARG A 139 -10.49 -23.56 -9.10
#